data_AF-E2A895-F1
#
_entry.id   AF-E2A895-F1
#
_cell.length_a   1.000
_cell.length_b   1.000
_cell.length_c   1.000
_cell.angle_alpha   90.00
_cell.angle_beta   90.00
_cell.angle_gamma   90.00
#
_symmetry.space_group_name_H-M   'P 1'
#
loop_
_entity.id
_entity.type
_entity.pdbx_description
1 polymer ?
#
loop_
_entity_poly.entity_id
_entity_poly.type
_entity_poly.pdbx_seq_one_letter_code
_entity_poly.pdbx_strand_id
1 'polypeptide(L)'
;MRRRRKCFDIAEEEWEKFINNAYVLLAGYFLHFLPFLFVERTLFLHHYLPAFIFKVLLTATTIDHLYYLIGTHRPRNISLYILTCSTITWILFVIYVFKKFIVFSYGTSALTAKDVIKLRWKDTWDFIVHKT
;
A
#
# COMPACT_ATOMS: atom_id res chain seq x y z
N MET A 1 -2.88 -15.21 19.50
CA MET A 1 -3.71 -16.38 19.91
C MET A 1 -2.94 -17.70 19.89
N ARG A 2 -2.24 -18.08 18.80
CA ARG A 2 -1.51 -19.37 18.71
C ARG A 2 -0.42 -19.56 19.79
N ARG A 3 0.41 -18.55 20.04
CA ARG A 3 1.39 -18.55 21.14
C ARG A 3 0.77 -18.65 22.55
N ARG A 4 -0.43 -18.08 22.77
CA ARG A 4 -1.19 -18.29 24.03
C ARG A 4 -1.63 -19.75 24.22
N ARG A 5 -1.73 -20.51 23.11
CA ARG A 5 -1.97 -21.96 23.11
C ARG A 5 -0.66 -22.78 23.08
N LYS A 6 0.49 -22.15 23.36
CA LYS A 6 1.83 -22.77 23.35
C LYS A 6 2.26 -23.35 21.99
N CYS A 7 1.71 -22.83 20.88
CA CYS A 7 2.20 -23.16 19.54
C CYS A 7 3.28 -22.13 19.13
N PHE A 8 4.52 -22.58 18.99
CA PHE A 8 5.69 -21.78 18.61
C PHE A 8 6.20 -22.21 17.23
N ASP A 9 5.45 -21.87 16.20
CA ASP A 9 5.74 -22.25 14.80
C ASP A 9 6.66 -21.26 14.07
N ILE A 10 6.86 -20.07 14.64
CA ILE A 10 7.72 -19.00 14.13
C ILE A 10 8.84 -18.79 15.15
N ALA A 11 10.09 -18.69 14.67
CA ALA A 11 11.25 -18.40 15.50
C ALA A 11 11.03 -17.13 16.35
N GLU A 12 11.54 -17.11 17.58
CA GLU A 12 11.28 -16.01 18.52
C GLU A 12 11.73 -14.66 17.97
N GLU A 13 12.94 -14.62 17.40
CA GLU A 13 13.52 -13.40 16.81
C GLU A 13 12.65 -12.82 15.68
N GLU A 14 12.19 -13.67 14.76
CA GLU A 14 11.33 -13.23 13.65
C GLU A 14 9.94 -12.82 14.12
N TRP A 15 9.42 -13.47 15.16
CA TRP A 15 8.17 -13.07 15.79
C TRP A 15 8.26 -11.69 16.44
N GLU A 16 9.30 -11.45 17.24
CA GLU A 16 9.53 -10.16 17.90
C GLU A 16 9.72 -9.05 16.86
N LYS A 17 10.53 -9.30 15.84
CA LYS A 17 10.73 -8.37 14.71
C LYS A 17 9.41 -8.03 14.01
N PHE A 18 8.60 -9.04 13.66
CA PHE A 18 7.31 -8.82 13.00
C PHE A 18 6.36 -7.98 13.87
N ILE A 19 6.26 -8.32 15.16
CA ILE A 19 5.40 -7.62 16.09
C ILE A 19 5.86 -6.18 16.33
N ASN A 20 7.15 -5.94 16.53
CA ASN A 20 7.70 -4.60 16.71
C ASN A 20 7.44 -3.72 15.48
N ASN A 21 7.72 -4.22 14.28
CA ASN A 21 7.44 -3.50 13.05
C ASN A 21 5.95 -3.22 12.88
N ALA A 22 5.09 -4.23 13.11
CA ALA A 22 3.65 -4.07 13.01
C ALA A 22 3.12 -3.02 14.00
N TYR A 23 3.58 -3.04 15.26
CA TYR A 23 3.18 -2.04 16.26
C TYR A 23 3.57 -0.63 15.84
N VAL A 24 4.84 -0.41 15.48
CA VAL A 24 5.33 0.92 15.09
C VAL A 24 4.59 1.44 13.87
N LEU A 25 4.41 0.60 12.84
CA LEU A 25 3.78 1.00 11.59
C LEU A 25 2.26 1.19 11.72
N LEU A 26 1.56 0.33 12.46
CA LEU A 26 0.13 0.51 12.72
C LEU A 26 -0.13 1.70 13.64
N ALA A 27 0.67 1.88 14.70
CA ALA A 27 0.55 3.05 15.56
C ALA A 27 0.80 4.32 14.76
N GLY A 28 1.86 4.37 13.94
CA GLY A 28 2.13 5.47 13.04
C GLY A 28 0.96 5.76 12.08
N TYR A 29 0.38 4.72 11.48
CA TYR A 29 -0.81 4.86 10.64
C TYR A 29 -1.99 5.48 11.40
N PHE A 30 -2.34 4.93 12.55
CA PHE A 30 -3.49 5.39 13.33
C PHE A 30 -3.28 6.80 13.90
N LEU A 31 -2.09 7.12 14.39
CA LEU A 31 -1.77 8.46 14.88
C LEU A 31 -1.89 9.52 13.79
N HIS A 32 -1.58 9.18 12.53
CA HIS A 32 -1.74 10.08 11.39
C HIS A 32 -3.10 10.02 10.71
N PHE A 33 -3.98 9.08 11.09
CA PHE A 33 -5.29 8.90 10.46
C PHE A 33 -6.45 9.28 11.39
N LEU A 34 -6.44 8.76 12.63
CA LEU A 34 -7.54 8.92 13.57
C LEU A 34 -7.86 10.37 13.94
N PRO A 35 -6.88 11.28 14.16
CA PRO A 35 -7.20 12.66 14.50
C PRO A 35 -8.10 13.32 13.46
N PHE A 36 -7.92 13.00 12.18
CA PHE A 36 -8.70 13.57 11.09
C PHE A 36 -10.16 13.10 11.06
N LEU A 37 -10.53 12.05 11.81
CA LEU A 37 -11.94 11.65 11.96
C LEU A 37 -12.71 12.58 12.91
N PHE A 38 -12.02 13.30 13.79
CA PHE A 38 -12.64 14.13 14.84
C PHE A 38 -12.52 15.64 14.56
N VAL A 39 -11.93 16.03 13.44
CA VAL A 39 -11.73 17.44 13.09
C VAL A 39 -12.89 17.94 12.23
N GLU A 40 -13.55 19.02 12.66
CA GLU A 40 -14.72 19.62 11.98
C GLU A 40 -14.36 20.58 10.83
N ARG A 41 -13.18 20.41 10.21
CA ARG A 41 -12.72 21.28 9.10
C ARG A 41 -12.72 20.53 7.77
N THR A 42 -12.69 21.26 6.68
CA THR A 42 -12.57 20.68 5.33
C THR A 42 -11.24 19.94 5.18
N LEU A 43 -11.30 18.66 4.85
CA LEU A 43 -10.12 17.81 4.63
C LEU A 43 -9.95 17.47 3.16
N PHE A 44 -8.71 17.53 2.72
CA PHE A 44 -8.28 17.14 1.37
C PHE A 44 -7.33 15.94 1.43
N LEU A 45 -7.13 15.28 0.29
CA LEU A 45 -6.35 14.06 0.16
C LEU A 45 -4.92 14.17 0.73
N HIS A 46 -4.28 15.34 0.66
CA HIS A 46 -2.91 15.51 1.17
C HIS A 46 -2.79 15.27 2.68
N HIS A 47 -3.87 15.46 3.45
CA HIS A 47 -3.90 15.13 4.89
C HIS A 47 -3.76 13.62 5.14
N TYR A 48 -4.14 12.78 4.17
CA TYR A 48 -4.01 11.33 4.26
C TYR A 48 -2.60 10.84 3.91
N LEU A 49 -1.78 11.63 3.21
CA LEU A 49 -0.47 11.19 2.72
C LEU A 49 0.49 10.71 3.82
N PRO A 50 0.59 11.37 5.00
CA PRO A 50 1.43 10.86 6.09
C PRO A 50 1.01 9.46 6.55
N ALA A 51 -0.29 9.24 6.77
CA ALA A 51 -0.81 7.92 7.12
C ALA A 51 -0.57 6.90 5.99
N PHE A 52 -0.72 7.32 4.74
CA PHE A 52 -0.49 6.45 3.58
C PHE A 52 0.94 5.88 3.53
N ILE A 53 1.96 6.66 3.91
CA ILE A 53 3.36 6.18 3.97
C ILE A 53 3.48 4.99 4.94
N PHE A 54 2.92 5.09 6.14
CA PHE A 54 2.89 3.98 7.10
C PHE A 54 2.15 2.76 6.54
N LYS A 55 1.06 2.98 5.79
CA LYS A 55 0.31 1.89 5.14
C LYS A 55 1.13 1.16 4.07
N VAL A 56 1.92 1.89 3.27
CA VAL A 56 2.82 1.30 2.27
C VAL A 56 3.92 0.48 2.95
N LEU A 57 4.55 1.03 3.99
CA LEU A 57 5.57 0.31 4.77
C LEU A 57 4.99 -0.95 5.42
N LEU A 58 3.80 -0.87 6.01
CA LEU A 58 3.11 -2.02 6.60
C LEU A 58 2.83 -3.10 5.55
N THR A 59 2.47 -2.70 4.33
CA THR A 59 2.26 -3.63 3.20
C THR A 59 3.56 -4.35 2.84
N ALA A 60 4.68 -3.64 2.75
CA ALA A 60 6.00 -4.23 2.50
C ALA A 60 6.41 -5.22 3.61
N THR A 61 6.29 -4.83 4.88
CA THR A 61 6.59 -5.72 6.03
C THR A 61 5.69 -6.96 6.05
N THR A 62 4.42 -6.81 5.68
CA THR A 62 3.48 -7.94 5.62
C THR A 62 3.88 -8.92 4.52
N ILE A 63 4.25 -8.42 3.34
CA ILE A 63 4.74 -9.25 2.23
C ILE A 63 6.03 -9.98 2.63
N ASP A 64 6.98 -9.29 3.25
CA ASP A 64 8.24 -9.88 3.76
C ASP A 64 7.96 -11.04 4.74
N HIS A 65 7.07 -10.82 5.71
CA HIS A 65 6.71 -11.87 6.66
C HIS A 65 5.97 -13.05 6.00
N LEU A 66 5.20 -12.81 4.93
CA LEU A 66 4.59 -13.88 4.14
C LEU A 66 5.64 -14.73 3.41
N TYR A 67 6.70 -14.11 2.86
CA TYR A 67 7.82 -14.85 2.28
C TYR A 67 8.50 -15.75 3.31
N TYR A 68 8.79 -15.20 4.49
CA TYR A 68 9.37 -15.97 5.59
C TYR A 68 8.47 -17.15 5.98
N LEU A 69 7.17 -16.92 6.18
CA LEU A 69 6.25 -17.96 6.65
C LEU A 69 6.12 -19.09 5.64
N ILE A 70 5.96 -18.78 4.35
CA ILE A 70 5.82 -19.79 3.31
C ILE A 70 7.16 -20.52 3.09
N GLY A 71 8.28 -19.80 3.11
CA GLY A 71 9.60 -20.38 2.88
C GLY A 71 10.06 -21.30 4.00
N THR A 72 9.83 -20.92 5.26
CA THR A 72 10.19 -21.74 6.42
C THR A 72 9.32 -22.99 6.51
N HIS A 73 8.02 -22.89 6.26
CA HIS A 73 7.13 -24.05 6.37
C HIS A 73 7.14 -24.96 5.13
N ARG A 74 7.42 -24.44 3.92
CA ARG A 74 7.45 -25.23 2.69
C ARG A 74 8.49 -24.70 1.67
N PRO A 75 9.78 -25.03 1.86
CA PRO A 75 10.90 -24.43 1.10
C PRO A 75 10.94 -24.77 -0.39
N ARG A 76 10.24 -25.82 -0.85
CA ARG A 76 10.17 -26.23 -2.27
C ARG A 76 8.75 -26.15 -2.83
N ASN A 77 8.00 -25.13 -2.41
CA ASN A 77 6.59 -25.03 -2.71
C ASN A 77 6.32 -24.05 -3.84
N ILE A 78 5.45 -24.45 -4.76
CA ILE A 78 4.94 -23.63 -5.86
C ILE A 78 4.36 -22.31 -5.31
N SER A 79 3.84 -22.30 -4.09
CA SER A 79 3.33 -21.10 -3.41
C SER A 79 4.35 -19.96 -3.29
N LEU A 80 5.65 -20.25 -3.08
CA LEU A 80 6.67 -19.20 -3.05
C LEU A 80 6.83 -18.56 -4.43
N TYR A 81 6.90 -19.37 -5.49
CA TYR A 81 6.97 -18.87 -6.87
C TYR A 81 5.73 -18.04 -7.22
N ILE A 82 4.54 -18.49 -6.80
CA ILE A 82 3.29 -17.73 -6.98
C ILE A 82 3.37 -16.39 -6.26
N LEU A 83 3.84 -16.35 -5.00
CA LEU A 83 3.99 -15.11 -4.24
C LEU A 83 5.00 -14.16 -4.90
N THR A 84 6.15 -14.68 -5.34
CA THR A 84 7.18 -13.93 -6.09
C THR A 84 6.62 -13.34 -7.37
N CYS A 85 6.01 -14.16 -8.23
CA CYS A 85 5.41 -13.68 -9.46
C CYS A 85 4.32 -12.64 -9.19
N SER A 86 3.45 -12.89 -8.20
CA SER A 86 2.39 -11.94 -7.83
C SER A 86 2.95 -10.61 -7.36
N THR A 87 4.02 -10.62 -6.56
CA THR A 87 4.68 -9.40 -6.07
C THR A 87 5.32 -8.63 -7.22
N ILE A 88 6.02 -9.31 -8.13
CA ILE A 88 6.63 -8.69 -9.32
C ILE A 88 5.55 -8.09 -10.22
N THR A 89 4.50 -8.85 -10.54
CA THR A 89 3.37 -8.38 -11.35
C THR A 89 2.71 -7.16 -10.71
N TRP A 90 2.52 -7.16 -9.39
CA TRP A 90 1.97 -6.01 -8.67
C TRP A 90 2.86 -4.77 -8.76
N ILE A 91 4.19 -4.91 -8.60
CA ILE A 91 5.14 -3.80 -8.74
C ILE A 91 5.12 -3.25 -10.18
N LEU A 92 5.13 -4.13 -11.19
CA LEU A 92 5.04 -3.71 -12.60
C LEU A 92 3.73 -2.97 -12.88
N PHE A 93 2.63 -3.41 -12.29
CA PHE A 93 1.35 -2.72 -12.38
C PHE A 93 1.41 -1.32 -11.73
N VAL A 94 2.01 -1.18 -10.55
CA VAL A 94 2.21 0.14 -9.90
C VAL A 94 3.03 1.08 -10.80
N ILE A 95 4.11 0.59 -11.42
CA ILE A 95 4.93 1.37 -12.35
C ILE A 95 4.11 1.77 -13.59
N TYR A 96 3.34 0.84 -14.16
CA TYR A 96 2.45 1.12 -15.28
C TYR A 96 1.43 2.23 -14.96
N VAL A 97 0.77 2.13 -13.80
CA VAL A 97 -0.19 3.14 -13.33
C VAL A 97 0.54 4.48 -13.15
N PHE A 98 1.69 4.51 -12.48
CA PHE A 98 2.46 5.75 -12.31
C PHE A 98 2.82 6.39 -13.66
N LYS A 99 3.31 5.62 -14.64
CA LYS A 99 3.62 6.11 -15.99
C LYS A 99 2.38 6.65 -16.70
N LYS A 100 1.21 6.05 -16.48
CA LYS A 100 -0.05 6.52 -17.06
C LYS A 100 -0.51 7.85 -16.49
N PHE A 101 -0.31 8.06 -15.19
CA PHE A 101 -0.76 9.26 -14.45
C PHE A 101 0.31 10.35 -14.28
N ILE A 102 1.53 10.14 -14.81
CA ILE A 102 2.66 11.08 -14.68
C ILE A 102 2.32 12.49 -15.18
N VAL A 103 1.43 12.61 -16.16
CA VAL A 103 1.03 13.90 -16.74
C VAL A 103 0.34 14.79 -15.70
N PHE A 104 -0.39 14.22 -14.72
CA PHE A 104 -1.00 15.01 -13.64
C PHE A 104 0.01 15.45 -12.59
N SER A 105 1.07 14.68 -12.36
CA SER A 105 2.08 15.01 -11.35
C SER A 105 3.05 16.10 -11.84
N TYR A 106 3.44 16.03 -13.12
CA TYR A 106 4.49 16.90 -13.67
C TYR A 106 3.98 17.96 -14.67
N GLY A 107 2.74 17.85 -15.15
CA GLY A 107 2.18 18.83 -16.09
C GLY A 107 2.91 18.90 -17.44
N THR A 108 3.54 17.81 -17.89
CA THR A 108 4.47 17.81 -19.04
C THR A 108 3.81 18.02 -20.41
N SER A 109 2.49 17.91 -20.51
CA SER A 109 1.78 17.94 -21.80
C SER A 109 0.42 18.59 -21.66
N ALA A 110 0.02 19.38 -22.65
CA ALA A 110 -1.33 19.92 -22.74
C ALA A 110 -2.31 18.78 -23.05
N LEU A 111 -3.22 18.50 -22.12
CA LEU A 111 -4.26 17.47 -22.27
C LEU A 111 -5.54 18.11 -22.83
N THR A 112 -6.18 17.44 -23.80
CA THR A 112 -7.55 17.82 -24.19
C THR A 112 -8.56 17.29 -23.17
N ALA A 113 -9.78 17.85 -23.17
CA ALA A 113 -10.89 17.38 -22.32
C ALA A 113 -11.14 15.86 -22.47
N LYS A 114 -11.01 15.33 -23.69
CA LYS A 114 -11.18 13.89 -23.98
C LYS A 114 -10.08 13.05 -23.33
N ASP A 115 -8.85 13.55 -23.33
CA ASP A 115 -7.71 12.84 -22.72
C ASP A 115 -7.83 12.78 -21.20
N VAL A 116 -8.30 13.85 -20.57
CA VAL A 116 -8.57 13.89 -19.12
C VAL A 116 -9.67 12.90 -18.74
N ILE A 117 -10.76 12.85 -19.51
CA ILE A 117 -11.85 11.88 -19.28
C ILE A 117 -11.35 10.44 -19.44
N LYS A 118 -10.43 10.17 -20.37
CA LYS A 118 -9.82 8.84 -20.55
C LYS A 118 -8.98 8.40 -19.33
N LEU A 119 -8.48 9.34 -18.54
CA LEU A 119 -7.76 9.07 -17.29
C LEU A 119 -8.68 8.92 -16.07
N ARG A 120 -9.99 9.17 -16.22
CA ARG A 120 -10.98 9.00 -15.17
C ARG A 120 -11.39 7.53 -15.02
N TRP A 121 -10.57 6.77 -14.30
CA TRP A 121 -10.81 5.34 -14.05
C TRP A 121 -11.94 5.06 -13.05
N LYS A 122 -12.28 6.04 -12.22
CA LYS A 122 -13.39 5.96 -11.25
C LYS A 122 -14.31 7.15 -11.46
N ASP A 123 -15.61 6.94 -11.46
CA ASP A 123 -16.60 8.00 -11.71
C ASP A 123 -16.54 9.13 -10.68
N THR A 124 -16.09 8.84 -9.46
CA THR A 124 -15.93 9.84 -8.39
C THR A 124 -14.63 10.66 -8.50
N TRP A 125 -13.83 10.49 -9.56
CA TRP A 125 -12.64 11.30 -9.80
C TRP A 125 -13.02 12.51 -10.63
N ASP A 126 -13.22 13.64 -9.96
CA ASP A 126 -13.56 14.90 -10.60
C ASP A 126 -12.31 15.68 -10.97
N PHE A 127 -11.96 15.64 -12.27
CA PHE A 127 -10.87 16.42 -12.83
C PHE A 127 -11.40 17.74 -13.41
N ILE A 128 -10.67 18.83 -13.18
CA ILE A 128 -11.04 20.15 -13.67
C ILE A 128 -10.76 20.23 -15.17
N VAL A 129 -11.83 20.29 -15.97
CA VAL A 129 -11.77 20.51 -17.41
C VAL A 129 -12.24 21.92 -17.71
N HIS A 130 -11.36 22.75 -18.27
CA HIS A 130 -11.73 24.09 -18.71
C HIS A 130 -12.41 23.96 -20.07
N LYS A 131 -13.58 24.59 -20.26
CA LYS A 131 -14.16 24.75 -21.60
C LYS A 131 -13.25 25.70 -22.38
N THR A 132 -12.64 25.19 -23.44
CA THR A 132 -12.07 25.99 -24.52
C THR A 132 -13.17 26.68 -25.30
#